data_AF-A1BCF6-F1
#
_entry.id   AF-A1BCF6-F1
#
_cell.length_a   1.000
_cell.length_b   1.000
_cell.length_c   1.000
_cell.angle_alpha   90.00
_cell.angle_beta   90.00
_cell.angle_gamma   90.00
#
_symmetry.space_group_name_H-M   'P 1'
#
loop_
_entity.id
_entity.type
_entity.pdbx_description
1 polymer ?
#
loop_
_entity_poly.entity_id
_entity_poly.type
_entity_poly.pdbx_seq_one_letter_code
_entity_poly.pdbx_strand_id
1 'polypeptide(L)'
;MDATVIDLCLRVFPWAEFRQRKGAIKLHYLYDHRSSLPAFMVMTDGKKSDIRVARSQEKLDFHLLPDSIVSFDRAYIDFEWLYTLDQRKVWFVTRSKANIQYRIIGQHQPIKNKQVTRDERIELIIEKSRAKYLKPLRLVCYTDQETGKAYEFITNNIKLAASTIAAIYKSRWQIETFFRWIKQNLKIKSFQGTSQNAVLSQTWIAMCYYLRLSYIKFKTKYRHSLQELTRMIAAVLIEHRLLIDISSLRSR
;
A
#
# COMPACT_ATOMS: atom_id res chain seq x y z
N MET A 1 3.09 0.48 0.69
CA MET A 1 3.10 0.01 -0.72
C MET A 1 2.44 -1.34 -0.77
N ASP A 2 1.61 -1.54 -1.78
CA ASP A 2 0.92 -2.80 -2.00
C ASP A 2 0.53 -2.91 -3.49
N ALA A 3 0.15 -4.09 -3.92
CA ALA A 3 -0.26 -4.34 -5.29
C ALA A 3 -1.64 -4.98 -5.35
N THR A 4 -2.39 -4.63 -6.39
CA THR A 4 -3.69 -5.20 -6.67
C THR A 4 -3.71 -5.85 -8.04
N VAL A 5 -4.23 -7.07 -8.10
CA VAL A 5 -4.43 -7.81 -9.36
C VAL A 5 -5.81 -7.48 -9.93
N ILE A 6 -5.88 -7.22 -11.24
CA ILE A 6 -7.12 -7.08 -12.00
C ILE A 6 -7.18 -8.26 -12.98
N ASP A 7 -8.20 -9.09 -12.82
CA ASP A 7 -8.45 -10.23 -13.70
C ASP A 7 -8.92 -9.75 -15.07
N LEU A 8 -8.37 -10.35 -16.12
CA LEU A 8 -8.68 -10.09 -17.52
C LEU A 8 -9.06 -11.39 -18.23
N CYS A 9 -9.88 -11.28 -19.27
CA CYS A 9 -10.18 -12.41 -20.13
C CYS A 9 -9.03 -12.63 -21.13
N LEU A 10 -8.35 -13.78 -21.05
CA LEU A 10 -7.19 -14.08 -21.91
C LEU A 10 -7.54 -14.07 -23.41
N ARG A 11 -8.78 -14.46 -23.77
CA ARG A 11 -9.25 -14.43 -25.17
C ARG A 11 -9.31 -13.01 -25.75
N VAL A 12 -9.56 -12.02 -24.88
CA VAL A 12 -9.69 -10.60 -25.25
C VAL A 12 -8.37 -9.86 -25.08
N PHE A 13 -7.57 -10.27 -24.09
CA PHE A 13 -6.27 -9.67 -23.74
C PHE A 13 -5.16 -10.72 -23.82
N PRO A 14 -4.75 -11.15 -25.03
CA PRO A 14 -3.77 -12.23 -25.20
C PRO A 14 -2.38 -11.87 -24.62
N TRP A 15 -2.05 -10.59 -24.54
CA TRP A 15 -0.78 -10.09 -23.97
C TRP A 15 -0.72 -10.17 -22.44
N ALA A 16 -1.85 -10.33 -21.75
CA ALA A 16 -1.92 -10.24 -20.29
C ALA A 16 -1.88 -11.62 -19.61
N GLU A 17 -1.09 -12.57 -20.12
CA GLU A 17 -1.12 -13.96 -19.66
C GLU A 17 -0.68 -14.12 -18.19
N PHE A 18 -1.55 -14.72 -17.34
CA PHE A 18 -1.26 -14.97 -15.93
C PHE A 18 -1.23 -16.46 -15.57
N ARG A 19 -2.27 -17.21 -15.98
CA ARG A 19 -2.37 -18.68 -15.89
C ARG A 19 -2.95 -19.23 -17.20
N GLN A 20 -2.91 -20.55 -17.39
CA GLN A 20 -3.33 -21.23 -18.65
C GLN A 20 -4.64 -20.72 -19.28
N ARG A 21 -5.63 -20.29 -18.47
CA ARG A 21 -6.92 -19.76 -18.97
C ARG A 21 -7.30 -18.38 -18.41
N LYS A 22 -6.39 -17.70 -17.70
CA LYS A 22 -6.68 -16.41 -17.06
C LYS A 22 -5.61 -15.38 -17.44
N GLY A 23 -6.08 -14.24 -17.93
CA GLY A 23 -5.24 -13.06 -18.05
C GLY A 23 -5.31 -12.24 -16.77
N ALA A 24 -4.26 -11.52 -16.42
CA ALA A 24 -4.31 -10.53 -15.35
C ALA A 24 -3.22 -9.48 -15.51
N ILE A 25 -3.55 -8.25 -15.13
CA ILE A 25 -2.58 -7.20 -14.87
C ILE A 25 -2.45 -6.99 -13.36
N LYS A 26 -1.30 -6.46 -12.95
CA LYS A 26 -1.05 -6.08 -11.57
C LYS A 26 -0.71 -4.59 -11.52
N LEU A 27 -1.40 -3.86 -10.65
CA LEU A 27 -1.14 -2.46 -10.39
C LEU A 27 -0.45 -2.32 -9.03
N HIS A 28 0.75 -1.77 -9.03
CA HIS A 28 1.56 -1.51 -7.83
C HIS A 28 1.38 -0.06 -7.42
N TYR A 29 1.05 0.18 -6.16
CA TYR A 29 0.78 1.51 -5.64
C TYR A 29 1.70 1.89 -4.48
N LEU A 30 2.18 3.13 -4.52
CA LEU A 30 2.60 3.86 -3.33
C LEU A 30 1.43 4.72 -2.88
N TYR A 31 0.97 4.50 -1.66
CA TYR A 31 -0.17 5.21 -1.09
C TYR A 31 0.30 6.03 0.10
N ASP A 32 -0.02 7.32 0.09
CA ASP A 32 0.22 8.19 1.22
C ASP A 32 -0.98 8.13 2.16
N HIS A 33 -0.74 7.58 3.35
CA HIS A 33 -1.74 7.44 4.40
C HIS A 33 -2.24 8.78 4.95
N ARG A 34 -1.43 9.84 4.90
CA ARG A 34 -1.83 11.16 5.42
C ARG A 34 -2.87 11.82 4.52
N SER A 35 -2.61 11.83 3.23
CA SER A 35 -3.52 12.43 2.23
C SER A 35 -4.60 11.46 1.76
N SER A 36 -4.47 10.16 2.04
CA SER A 36 -5.32 9.11 1.50
C SER A 36 -5.30 9.06 -0.05
N LEU A 37 -4.17 9.42 -0.65
CA LEU A 37 -3.97 9.50 -2.10
C LEU A 37 -2.92 8.50 -2.61
N PRO A 38 -3.10 7.94 -3.82
CA PRO A 38 -2.00 7.26 -4.50
C PRO A 38 -0.95 8.30 -4.89
N ALA A 39 0.26 8.16 -4.37
CA ALA A 39 1.41 8.96 -4.77
C ALA A 39 2.03 8.44 -6.08
N PHE A 40 1.91 7.13 -6.34
CA PHE A 40 2.49 6.50 -7.51
C PHE A 40 1.73 5.23 -7.92
N MET A 41 1.74 4.93 -9.22
CA MET A 41 1.16 3.71 -9.79
C MET A 41 2.04 3.18 -10.93
N VAL A 42 2.33 1.88 -10.90
CA VAL A 42 2.93 1.15 -12.04
C VAL A 42 2.10 -0.08 -12.39
N MET A 43 1.85 -0.27 -13.69
CA MET A 43 1.22 -1.47 -14.22
C MET A 43 2.29 -2.46 -14.66
N THR A 44 2.13 -3.72 -14.25
CA THR A 44 2.91 -4.85 -14.73
C THR A 44 2.02 -6.03 -15.10
N ASP A 45 2.59 -7.03 -15.74
CA ASP A 45 1.94 -8.31 -15.98
C ASP A 45 1.64 -9.01 -14.65
N GLY A 46 0.58 -9.82 -14.60
CA GLY A 46 0.15 -10.51 -13.39
C GLY A 46 1.21 -11.41 -12.78
N LYS A 47 2.11 -11.98 -13.61
CA LYS A 47 3.19 -12.89 -13.17
C LYS A 47 4.36 -12.17 -12.48
N LYS A 48 4.50 -10.85 -12.62
CA LYS A 48 5.63 -10.14 -12.00
C LYS A 48 5.49 -10.13 -10.48
N SER A 49 6.58 -10.51 -9.83
CA SER A 49 6.68 -10.53 -8.37
C SER A 49 6.81 -9.10 -7.83
N ASP A 50 6.11 -8.84 -6.72
CA ASP A 50 6.00 -7.50 -6.14
C ASP A 50 7.36 -6.96 -5.68
N ILE A 51 8.22 -7.84 -5.16
CA ILE A 51 9.58 -7.47 -4.79
C ILE A 51 10.43 -7.07 -5.98
N ARG A 52 10.25 -7.70 -7.16
CA ARG A 52 11.02 -7.34 -8.35
C ARG A 52 10.66 -5.94 -8.84
N VAL A 53 9.38 -5.57 -8.72
CA VAL A 53 8.92 -4.22 -9.04
C VAL A 53 9.42 -3.21 -8.01
N ALA A 54 9.38 -3.55 -6.72
CA ALA A 54 9.95 -2.73 -5.65
C ALA A 54 11.47 -2.53 -5.78
N ARG A 55 12.20 -3.53 -6.34
CA ARG A 55 13.64 -3.48 -6.61
C ARG A 55 14.00 -2.77 -7.91
N SER A 56 13.13 -2.79 -8.93
CA SER A 56 13.45 -2.23 -10.25
C SER A 56 13.54 -0.71 -10.16
N GLN A 57 14.77 -0.21 -9.96
CA GLN A 57 15.08 1.23 -9.89
C GLN A 57 14.65 1.96 -11.18
N GLU A 58 14.67 1.29 -12.34
CA GLU A 58 14.38 1.90 -13.65
C GLU A 58 12.92 2.36 -13.89
N LYS A 59 11.94 1.89 -13.11
CA LYS A 59 10.52 2.31 -13.25
C LYS A 59 9.90 2.79 -11.95
N LEU A 60 10.66 2.70 -10.88
CA LEU A 60 10.27 3.01 -9.53
C LEU A 60 11.40 3.80 -8.89
N ASP A 61 11.83 4.86 -9.59
CA ASP A 61 12.73 5.87 -9.04
C ASP A 61 11.97 6.62 -7.94
N PHE A 62 11.88 5.92 -6.82
CA PHE A 62 11.38 6.39 -5.58
C PHE A 62 12.24 7.57 -5.17
N HIS A 63 11.70 8.78 -5.29
CA HIS A 63 12.03 9.85 -4.36
C HIS A 63 11.39 9.54 -2.99
N LEU A 64 11.64 8.35 -2.43
CA LEU A 64 11.45 8.15 -0.99
C LEU A 64 12.45 9.08 -0.35
N LEU A 65 11.93 10.20 0.11
CA LEU A 65 12.74 11.19 0.80
C LEU A 65 13.33 10.50 2.05
N PRO A 66 14.58 10.83 2.40
CA PRO A 66 15.12 10.49 3.71
C PRO A 66 14.09 10.79 4.81
N ASP A 67 14.04 9.93 5.83
CA ASP A 67 13.06 9.98 6.93
C ASP A 67 11.61 9.60 6.59
N SER A 68 11.31 9.20 5.36
CA SER A 68 10.02 8.57 5.04
C SER A 68 9.85 7.24 5.78
N ILE A 69 8.62 6.93 6.22
CA ILE A 69 8.28 5.63 6.81
C ILE A 69 7.39 4.86 5.83
N VAL A 70 7.82 3.67 5.44
CA VAL A 70 7.11 2.86 4.45
C VAL A 70 6.68 1.51 5.04
N SER A 71 5.39 1.20 4.93
CA SER A 71 4.85 -0.10 5.33
C SER A 71 4.67 -1.03 4.13
N PHE A 72 5.08 -2.29 4.27
CA PHE A 72 4.96 -3.32 3.23
C PHE A 72 4.34 -4.60 3.78
N ASP A 73 3.70 -5.40 2.92
CA ASP A 73 3.30 -6.75 3.30
C ASP A 73 4.51 -7.71 3.36
N ARG A 74 4.36 -8.84 4.04
CA ARG A 74 5.37 -9.90 4.16
C ARG A 74 5.90 -10.37 2.81
N ALA A 75 5.11 -10.29 1.73
CA ALA A 75 5.57 -10.68 0.39
C ALA A 75 6.79 -9.87 -0.10
N TYR A 76 6.98 -8.65 0.42
CA TYR A 76 8.07 -7.73 0.07
C TYR A 76 9.34 -7.91 0.92
N ILE A 77 9.45 -8.95 1.75
CA ILE A 77 10.67 -9.19 2.53
C ILE A 77 11.79 -9.68 1.61
N ASP A 78 12.75 -8.79 1.37
CA ASP A 78 14.07 -9.06 0.79
C ASP A 78 15.10 -8.21 1.57
N PHE A 79 15.99 -8.88 2.29
CA PHE A 79 16.95 -8.22 3.18
C PHE A 79 17.95 -7.31 2.44
N GLU A 80 18.30 -7.63 1.20
CA GLU A 80 19.22 -6.83 0.39
C GLU A 80 18.56 -5.49 0.02
N TRP A 81 17.29 -5.55 -0.42
CA TRP A 81 16.52 -4.34 -0.72
C TRP A 81 16.22 -3.51 0.54
N LEU A 82 15.86 -4.16 1.65
CA LEU A 82 15.67 -3.48 2.93
C LEU A 82 16.94 -2.78 3.40
N TYR A 83 18.12 -3.36 3.14
CA TYR A 83 19.39 -2.72 3.45
C TYR A 83 19.63 -1.47 2.59
N THR A 84 19.29 -1.51 1.30
CA THR A 84 19.34 -0.31 0.44
C THR A 84 18.41 0.80 0.93
N LEU A 85 17.21 0.48 1.43
CA LEU A 85 16.32 1.47 2.04
C LEU A 85 16.92 2.08 3.31
N ASP A 86 17.51 1.25 4.16
CA ASP A 86 18.18 1.69 5.39
C ASP A 86 19.38 2.62 5.09
N GLN A 87 20.19 2.28 4.08
CA GLN A 87 21.28 3.14 3.60
C GLN A 87 20.80 4.49 3.08
N ARG A 88 19.61 4.54 2.46
CA ARG A 88 18.95 5.77 2.02
C ARG A 88 18.27 6.55 3.17
N LYS A 89 18.43 6.11 4.42
CA LYS A 89 17.77 6.69 5.61
C LYS A 89 16.24 6.63 5.54
N VAL A 90 15.71 5.60 4.88
CA VAL A 90 14.27 5.34 4.82
C VAL A 90 13.91 4.34 5.92
N TRP A 91 12.88 4.66 6.69
CA TRP A 91 12.34 3.78 7.72
C TRP A 91 11.33 2.81 7.09
N PHE A 92 11.35 1.55 7.50
CA PHE A 92 10.39 0.56 7.03
C PHE A 92 9.70 -0.18 8.16
N VAL A 93 8.48 -0.65 7.90
CA VAL A 93 7.74 -1.55 8.77
C VAL A 93 7.18 -2.68 7.92
N THR A 94 7.54 -3.92 8.23
CA THR A 94 7.01 -5.10 7.53
C THR A 94 6.59 -6.16 8.53
N ARG A 95 5.71 -7.06 8.11
CA ARG A 95 5.30 -8.20 8.94
C ARG A 95 6.31 -9.32 8.82
N SER A 96 6.71 -9.91 9.95
CA SER A 96 7.61 -11.06 9.99
C SER A 96 7.00 -12.26 9.25
N LYS A 97 7.85 -13.07 8.59
CA LYS A 97 7.49 -14.39 8.09
C LYS A 97 7.90 -15.44 9.12
N ALA A 98 7.11 -16.52 9.21
CA ALA A 98 7.35 -17.61 10.15
C ALA A 98 8.71 -18.31 9.98
N ASN A 99 9.34 -18.20 8.79
CA ASN A 99 10.63 -18.82 8.49
C ASN A 99 11.85 -17.91 8.76
N ILE A 100 11.66 -16.70 9.30
CA ILE A 100 12.78 -15.81 9.61
C ILE A 100 13.40 -16.28 10.93
N GLN A 101 14.65 -16.75 10.86
CA GLN A 101 15.42 -17.13 12.03
C GLN A 101 16.27 -15.94 12.49
N TYR A 102 16.08 -15.55 13.75
CA TYR A 102 16.77 -14.43 14.36
C TYR A 102 17.16 -14.75 15.80
N ARG A 103 18.20 -14.07 16.28
CA ARG A 103 18.66 -14.10 17.67
C ARG A 103 18.32 -12.77 18.31
N ILE A 104 17.77 -12.81 19.52
CA ILE A 104 17.52 -11.62 20.32
C ILE A 104 18.85 -11.17 20.93
N ILE A 105 19.22 -9.91 20.70
CA ILE A 105 20.47 -9.32 21.20
C ILE A 105 20.20 -8.51 22.48
N GLY A 106 18.99 -7.95 22.60
CA GLY A 106 18.60 -7.19 23.77
C GLY A 106 17.22 -6.58 23.66
N GLN A 107 16.71 -6.10 24.78
CA GLN A 107 15.46 -5.37 24.84
C GLN A 107 15.66 -3.93 24.36
N HIS A 108 14.72 -3.40 23.56
CA HIS A 108 14.84 -2.03 23.07
C HIS A 108 14.28 -1.01 24.07
N GLN A 109 13.03 -1.18 24.50
CA GLN A 109 12.39 -0.33 25.49
C GLN A 109 11.55 -1.18 26.46
N PRO A 110 11.39 -0.75 27.72
CA PRO A 110 10.51 -1.42 28.66
C PRO A 110 9.06 -1.31 28.14
N ILE A 111 8.35 -2.44 28.20
CA ILE A 111 6.97 -2.54 27.73
C ILE A 111 6.09 -1.77 28.71
N LYS A 112 5.58 -0.60 28.29
CA LYS A 112 4.63 0.20 29.07
C LYS A 112 3.17 -0.06 28.71
N ASN A 113 2.91 -0.57 27.51
CA ASN A 113 1.57 -0.77 26.98
C ASN A 113 1.20 -2.26 27.01
N LYS A 114 0.06 -2.60 27.60
CA LYS A 114 -0.46 -3.99 27.68
C LYS A 114 -0.67 -4.66 26.31
N GLN A 115 -0.80 -3.87 25.23
CA GLN A 115 -0.99 -4.38 23.86
C GLN A 115 0.32 -4.83 23.19
N VAL A 116 1.47 -4.36 23.68
CA VAL A 116 2.79 -4.74 23.13
C VAL A 116 3.34 -5.86 23.99
N THR A 117 3.58 -7.03 23.40
CA THR A 117 4.09 -8.19 24.13
C THR A 117 5.63 -8.26 24.08
N ARG A 118 6.25 -7.80 22.99
CA ARG A 118 7.72 -7.78 22.83
C ARG A 118 8.17 -6.54 22.07
N ASP A 119 9.29 -5.97 22.52
CA ASP A 119 10.02 -4.91 21.81
C ASP A 119 11.52 -5.14 21.95
N GLU A 120 12.08 -5.82 20.95
CA GLU A 120 13.40 -6.46 21.03
C GLU A 120 14.26 -6.08 19.83
N ARG A 121 15.58 -6.05 20.04
CA ARG A 121 16.57 -5.97 18.98
C ARG A 121 16.99 -7.37 18.58
N ILE A 122 16.97 -7.63 17.29
CA ILE A 122 17.22 -8.93 16.70
C ILE A 122 18.34 -8.87 15.66
N GLU A 123 19.12 -9.93 15.58
CA GLU A 123 20.09 -10.18 14.51
C GLU A 123 19.68 -11.42 13.72
N LEU A 124 19.89 -11.40 12.40
CA LEU A 124 19.57 -12.55 11.55
C LEU A 124 20.61 -13.65 11.77
N ILE A 125 20.14 -14.88 12.02
CA ILE A 125 21.04 -16.03 12.29
C ILE A 125 21.63 -16.55 10.98
N ILE A 126 20.81 -16.64 9.94
CA ILE A 126 21.21 -17.23 8.65
C ILE A 126 22.27 -16.34 8.01
N GLU A 127 23.47 -16.88 7.78
CA GLU A 127 24.60 -16.14 7.22
C GLU A 127 24.27 -15.45 5.90
N LYS A 128 23.53 -16.12 5.00
CA LYS A 128 23.08 -15.52 3.73
C LYS A 128 22.19 -14.29 3.94
N SER A 129 21.34 -14.29 4.96
CA SER A 129 20.46 -13.17 5.30
C SER A 129 21.23 -12.07 6.04
N ARG A 130 22.15 -12.45 6.92
CA ARG A 130 23.05 -11.54 7.66
C ARG A 130 24.00 -10.81 6.72
N ALA A 131 24.56 -11.49 5.72
CA ALA A 131 25.40 -10.89 4.68
C ALA A 131 24.63 -9.84 3.85
N LYS A 132 23.31 -10.02 3.69
CA LYS A 132 22.44 -9.07 2.98
C LYS A 132 22.01 -7.88 3.82
N TYR A 133 21.89 -8.05 5.13
CA TYR A 133 21.53 -6.99 6.07
C TYR A 133 22.40 -7.08 7.32
N LEU A 134 23.44 -6.25 7.37
CA LEU A 134 24.51 -6.31 8.37
C LEU A 134 24.16 -5.66 9.71
N LYS A 135 23.06 -4.92 9.78
CA LYS A 135 22.67 -4.17 10.99
C LYS A 135 21.66 -4.95 11.84
N PRO A 136 21.55 -4.66 13.15
CA PRO A 136 20.48 -5.20 13.96
C PRO A 136 19.14 -4.59 13.52
N LEU A 137 18.10 -5.43 13.53
CA LEU A 137 16.71 -5.05 13.28
C LEU A 137 15.95 -4.96 14.61
N ARG A 138 14.78 -4.34 14.60
CA ARG A 138 13.86 -4.32 15.73
C ARG A 138 12.65 -5.20 15.43
N LEU A 139 12.32 -6.07 16.37
CA LEU A 139 11.13 -6.89 16.38
C LEU A 139 10.12 -6.31 17.37
N VAL A 140 8.92 -6.05 16.89
CA VAL A 140 7.79 -5.61 17.70
C VAL A 140 6.68 -6.66 17.62
N CYS A 141 6.30 -7.23 18.75
CA CYS A 141 5.14 -8.12 18.85
C CYS A 141 3.97 -7.36 19.45
N TYR A 142 2.89 -7.24 18.69
CA TYR A 142 1.65 -6.57 19.08
C TYR A 142 0.52 -7.59 19.12
N THR A 143 -0.21 -7.64 20.23
CA THR A 143 -1.38 -8.49 20.39
C THR A 143 -2.63 -7.63 20.29
N ASP A 144 -3.49 -7.96 19.34
CA ASP A 144 -4.77 -7.29 19.20
C ASP A 144 -5.75 -7.79 20.27
N GLN A 145 -6.30 -6.87 21.07
CA GLN A 145 -7.15 -7.22 22.22
C GLN A 145 -8.53 -7.73 21.79
N GLU A 146 -9.03 -7.29 20.64
CA GLU A 146 -10.34 -7.71 20.13
C GLU A 146 -10.28 -9.13 19.54
N THR A 147 -9.23 -9.44 18.78
CA THR A 147 -9.11 -10.72 18.07
C THR A 147 -8.23 -11.74 18.79
N GLY A 148 -7.46 -11.32 19.81
CA GLY A 148 -6.46 -12.14 20.50
C GLY A 148 -5.26 -12.54 19.62
N LYS A 149 -5.16 -12.02 18.39
CA LYS A 149 -4.11 -12.41 17.44
C LYS A 149 -2.84 -11.61 17.69
N ALA A 150 -1.71 -12.33 17.79
CA ALA A 150 -0.39 -11.75 17.85
C ALA A 150 0.14 -11.46 16.43
N TYR A 151 0.71 -10.27 16.26
CA TYR A 151 1.34 -9.80 15.04
C TYR A 151 2.80 -9.43 15.33
N GLU A 152 3.70 -9.98 14.54
CA GLU A 152 5.13 -9.69 14.62
C GLU A 152 5.55 -8.77 13.48
N PHE A 153 6.16 -7.65 13.83
CA PHE A 153 6.64 -6.63 12.90
C PHE A 153 8.16 -6.50 12.98
N ILE A 154 8.80 -6.35 11.84
CA ILE A 154 10.22 -6.07 11.69
C ILE A 154 10.37 -4.64 11.19
N THR A 155 11.24 -3.87 11.84
CA THR A 155 11.51 -2.47 11.48
C THR A 155 12.98 -2.11 11.75
N ASN A 156 13.51 -1.14 11.01
CA ASN A 156 14.77 -0.47 11.34
C ASN A 156 14.55 0.74 12.27
N ASN A 157 13.30 1.14 12.54
CA ASN A 157 13.00 2.33 13.31
C ASN A 157 13.18 2.10 14.83
N ILE A 158 14.14 2.81 15.40
CA ILE A 158 14.46 2.82 16.84
C ILE A 158 13.91 4.04 17.59
N LYS A 159 13.31 5.01 16.89
CA LYS A 159 12.83 6.27 17.49
C LYS A 159 11.38 6.16 17.96
N LEU A 160 10.54 5.46 17.19
CA LEU A 160 9.10 5.38 17.46
C LEU A 160 8.77 4.36 18.55
N ALA A 161 7.68 4.60 19.29
CA ALA A 161 7.14 3.62 20.22
C ALA A 161 6.61 2.38 19.48
N ALA A 162 6.67 1.21 20.12
CA ALA A 162 6.17 -0.04 19.56
C ALA A 162 4.68 0.02 19.16
N SER A 163 3.86 0.72 19.95
CA SER A 163 2.44 0.95 19.62
C SER A 163 2.27 1.76 18.33
N THR A 164 3.14 2.75 18.08
CA THR A 164 3.11 3.56 16.86
C THR A 164 3.50 2.72 15.65
N ILE A 165 4.47 1.81 15.77
CA ILE A 165 4.84 0.88 14.70
C ILE A 165 3.65 -0.02 14.33
N ALA A 166 2.94 -0.55 15.33
CA ALA A 166 1.72 -1.32 15.10
C ALA A 166 0.62 -0.48 14.42
N ALA A 167 0.42 0.77 14.85
CA ALA A 167 -0.55 1.69 14.24
C ALA A 167 -0.20 2.06 12.79
N ILE A 168 1.08 2.24 12.48
CA ILE A 168 1.56 2.45 11.10
C ILE A 168 1.20 1.24 10.24
N TYR A 169 1.45 0.02 10.73
CA TYR A 169 1.10 -1.17 9.99
C TYR A 169 -0.42 -1.36 9.85
N LYS A 170 -1.21 -1.03 10.89
CA LYS A 170 -2.68 -1.02 10.83
C LYS A 170 -3.20 -0.05 9.76
N SER A 171 -2.56 1.10 9.62
CA SER A 171 -2.90 2.09 8.59
C SER A 171 -2.71 1.54 7.17
N ARG A 172 -1.87 0.51 6.96
CA ARG A 172 -1.72 -0.17 5.67
C ARG A 172 -3.06 -0.66 5.12
N TRP A 173 -3.99 -1.12 5.96
CA TRP A 173 -5.32 -1.60 5.53
C TRP A 173 -6.14 -0.55 4.76
N GLN A 174 -5.81 0.75 4.90
CA GLN A 174 -6.41 1.80 4.08
C GLN A 174 -6.15 1.57 2.58
N ILE A 175 -4.99 1.04 2.20
CA ILE A 175 -4.67 0.77 0.79
C ILE A 175 -5.58 -0.33 0.21
N GLU A 176 -5.96 -1.32 1.03
CA GLU A 176 -6.88 -2.39 0.63
C GLU A 176 -8.30 -1.82 0.43
N THR A 177 -8.69 -0.87 1.28
CA THR A 177 -9.95 -0.12 1.12
C THR A 177 -9.95 0.72 -0.15
N PHE A 178 -8.83 1.39 -0.45
CA PHE A 178 -8.62 2.10 -1.70
C PHE A 178 -8.73 1.18 -2.92
N PHE A 179 -8.08 0.00 -2.91
CA PHE A 179 -8.19 -0.97 -4.00
C PHE A 179 -9.63 -1.45 -4.21
N ARG A 180 -10.36 -1.70 -3.12
CA ARG A 180 -11.78 -2.03 -3.19
C ARG A 180 -12.57 -0.90 -3.85
N TRP A 181 -12.32 0.33 -3.45
CA TRP A 181 -13.00 1.51 -3.97
C TRP A 181 -12.76 1.69 -5.47
N ILE A 182 -11.51 1.63 -5.94
CA ILE A 182 -11.18 1.76 -7.37
C ILE A 182 -11.89 0.66 -8.18
N LYS A 183 -11.77 -0.59 -7.74
CA LYS A 183 -12.35 -1.75 -8.43
C LYS A 183 -13.87 -1.68 -8.53
N GLN A 184 -14.54 -1.05 -7.55
CA GLN A 184 -15.99 -0.92 -7.52
C GLN A 184 -16.49 0.30 -8.30
N ASN A 185 -15.80 1.44 -8.20
CA ASN A 185 -16.34 2.73 -8.65
C ASN A 185 -15.76 3.21 -9.99
N LEU A 186 -14.56 2.77 -10.37
CA LEU A 186 -13.83 3.33 -11.51
C LEU A 186 -13.89 2.50 -12.79
N LYS A 187 -14.81 1.53 -12.87
CA LYS A 187 -14.99 0.62 -14.03
C LYS A 187 -13.69 -0.03 -14.54
N ILE A 188 -12.66 -0.17 -13.71
CA ILE A 188 -11.38 -0.80 -14.06
C ILE A 188 -11.44 -2.34 -14.18
N LYS A 189 -12.65 -2.91 -14.23
CA LYS A 189 -12.91 -4.33 -14.54
C LYS A 189 -13.42 -4.53 -15.97
N SER A 190 -13.88 -3.46 -16.61
CA SER A 190 -14.44 -3.46 -17.97
C SER A 190 -13.67 -2.43 -18.79
N PHE A 191 -12.72 -2.91 -19.61
CA PHE A 191 -11.91 -2.04 -20.44
C PHE A 191 -12.58 -1.82 -21.80
N GLN A 192 -12.53 -0.58 -22.30
CA GLN A 192 -13.12 -0.22 -23.60
C GLN A 192 -12.21 -0.59 -24.78
N GLY A 193 -10.92 -0.79 -24.55
CA GLY A 193 -9.96 -1.24 -25.55
C GLY A 193 -9.18 -2.46 -25.08
N THR A 194 -8.69 -3.23 -26.04
CA THR A 194 -7.98 -4.50 -25.79
C THR A 194 -6.47 -4.36 -25.76
N SER A 195 -5.91 -3.25 -26.26
CA SER A 195 -4.47 -3.01 -26.26
C SER A 195 -3.95 -2.65 -24.86
N GLN A 196 -2.68 -2.94 -24.60
CA GLN A 196 -2.03 -2.58 -23.34
C GLN A 196 -2.11 -1.08 -23.04
N ASN A 197 -1.93 -0.24 -24.08
CA ASN A 197 -2.03 1.21 -23.94
C ASN A 197 -3.45 1.67 -23.64
N ALA A 198 -4.49 1.04 -24.21
CA ALA A 198 -5.88 1.39 -23.89
C ALA A 198 -6.21 1.11 -22.42
N VAL A 199 -5.79 -0.05 -21.91
CA VAL A 199 -5.93 -0.44 -20.51
C VAL A 199 -5.19 0.54 -19.59
N LEU A 200 -3.96 0.89 -19.95
CA LEU A 200 -3.14 1.83 -19.20
C LEU A 200 -3.77 3.22 -19.16
N SER A 201 -4.20 3.75 -20.30
CA SER A 201 -4.86 5.05 -20.41
C SER A 201 -6.15 5.12 -19.59
N GLN A 202 -7.01 4.09 -19.68
CA GLN A 202 -8.23 4.03 -18.87
C GLN A 202 -7.92 3.99 -17.37
N THR A 203 -6.86 3.27 -16.97
CA THR A 203 -6.41 3.21 -15.57
C THR A 203 -5.91 4.58 -15.09
N TRP A 204 -5.14 5.31 -15.89
CA TRP A 204 -4.69 6.66 -15.55
C TRP A 204 -5.84 7.66 -15.47
N ILE A 205 -6.80 7.62 -16.41
CA ILE A 205 -8.00 8.47 -16.36
C ILE A 205 -8.78 8.22 -15.06
N ALA A 206 -8.93 6.95 -14.67
CA ALA A 206 -9.55 6.56 -13.42
C ALA A 206 -8.81 7.12 -12.18
N MET A 207 -7.47 7.11 -12.18
CA MET A 207 -6.67 7.73 -11.11
C MET A 207 -6.83 9.26 -11.07
N CYS A 208 -6.82 9.93 -12.22
CA CYS A 208 -7.05 11.37 -12.31
C CYS A 208 -8.44 11.76 -11.78
N TYR A 209 -9.46 10.97 -12.08
CA TYR A 209 -10.80 11.18 -11.55
C TYR A 209 -10.86 11.00 -10.02
N TYR A 210 -10.21 9.96 -9.47
CA TYR A 210 -10.10 9.78 -8.02
C TYR A 210 -9.41 10.97 -7.33
N LEU A 211 -8.31 11.47 -7.90
CA LEU A 211 -7.59 12.63 -7.38
C LEU A 211 -8.49 13.87 -7.36
N ARG A 212 -9.22 14.13 -8.45
CA ARG A 212 -10.16 15.26 -8.51
C ARG A 212 -11.28 15.13 -7.47
N LEU A 213 -11.88 13.96 -7.33
CA LEU A 213 -12.93 13.72 -6.32
C LEU A 213 -12.41 13.94 -4.90
N SER A 214 -11.22 13.41 -4.62
CA SER A 214 -10.60 13.54 -3.30
C SER A 214 -10.27 15.00 -2.99
N TYR A 215 -9.81 15.75 -3.98
CA TYR A 215 -9.56 17.19 -3.87
C TYR A 215 -10.86 17.99 -3.66
N ILE A 216 -11.94 17.67 -4.39
CA ILE A 216 -13.25 18.31 -4.20
C ILE A 216 -13.74 18.06 -2.78
N LYS A 217 -13.74 16.80 -2.33
CA LYS A 217 -14.13 16.42 -0.97
C LYS A 217 -13.32 17.18 0.08
N PHE A 218 -12.01 17.30 -0.13
CA PHE A 218 -11.12 18.04 0.77
C PHE A 218 -11.48 19.53 0.83
N LYS A 219 -11.70 20.18 -0.31
CA LYS A 219 -12.05 21.61 -0.38
C LYS A 219 -13.42 21.92 0.20
N THR A 220 -14.42 21.07 -0.05
CA THR A 220 -15.80 21.27 0.41
C THR A 220 -16.04 20.77 1.83
N LYS A 221 -15.03 20.14 2.47
CA LYS A 221 -15.14 19.46 3.78
C LYS A 221 -16.34 18.51 3.85
N TYR A 222 -16.63 17.85 2.72
CA TYR A 222 -17.81 17.00 2.59
C TYR A 222 -17.73 15.80 3.54
N ARG A 223 -18.75 15.64 4.39
CA ARG A 223 -18.77 14.66 5.48
C ARG A 223 -18.96 13.22 5.00
N HIS A 224 -19.67 13.03 3.91
CA HIS A 224 -20.06 11.71 3.42
C HIS A 224 -18.95 11.01 2.62
N SER A 225 -19.17 9.75 2.24
CA SER A 225 -18.18 8.93 1.55
C SER A 225 -17.87 9.44 0.14
N LEU A 226 -16.72 9.04 -0.41
CA LEU A 226 -16.39 9.33 -1.81
C LEU A 226 -17.38 8.68 -2.78
N GLN A 227 -17.99 7.54 -2.40
CA GLN A 227 -18.99 6.85 -3.22
C GLN A 227 -20.28 7.68 -3.37
N GLU A 228 -20.75 8.27 -2.28
CA GLU A 228 -21.91 9.17 -2.32
C GLU A 228 -21.62 10.42 -3.14
N LEU A 229 -20.41 10.98 -3.01
CA LEU A 229 -19.97 12.10 -3.84
C LEU A 229 -19.97 11.73 -5.33
N THR A 230 -19.44 10.56 -5.69
CA THR A 230 -19.47 10.06 -7.08
C THR A 230 -20.89 9.89 -7.61
N ARG A 231 -21.81 9.31 -6.81
CA ARG A 231 -23.22 9.13 -7.20
C ARG A 231 -23.94 10.47 -7.37
N MET A 232 -23.68 11.41 -6.47
CA MET A 232 -24.23 12.76 -6.55
C MET A 232 -23.76 13.47 -7.83
N ILE A 233 -22.45 13.45 -8.11
CA ILE A 233 -21.92 14.03 -9.36
C ILE A 233 -22.52 13.33 -10.57
N ALA A 234 -22.66 12.01 -10.55
CA ALA A 234 -23.25 11.26 -11.65
C ALA A 234 -24.73 11.64 -11.90
N ALA A 235 -25.49 11.94 -10.85
CA ALA A 235 -26.89 12.36 -10.95
C ALA A 235 -27.04 13.79 -11.50
N VAL A 236 -26.07 14.66 -11.23
CA VAL A 236 -26.13 16.09 -11.59
C VAL A 236 -25.32 16.39 -12.86
N LEU A 237 -24.74 15.37 -13.53
CA LEU A 237 -23.92 15.53 -14.74
C LEU A 237 -24.61 16.28 -15.88
N ILE A 238 -25.95 16.22 -15.94
CA ILE A 238 -26.77 16.85 -16.99
C ILE A 238 -27.24 18.25 -16.56
N GLU A 239 -27.21 18.58 -15.27
CA GLU A 239 -27.65 19.89 -14.79
C GLU A 239 -26.48 20.89 -14.80
N HIS A 240 -26.70 22.09 -15.33
CA HIS A 240 -25.77 23.21 -15.24
C HIS A 240 -25.78 23.83 -13.83
N ARG A 241 -25.25 23.13 -12.84
CA ARG A 241 -25.04 23.63 -11.48
C ARG A 241 -23.55 23.64 -11.11
N LEU A 242 -23.13 24.62 -10.31
CA LEU A 242 -21.78 24.63 -9.77
C LEU A 242 -21.63 23.48 -8.75
N LEU A 243 -20.54 22.72 -8.86
CA LEU A 243 -20.22 21.61 -7.94
C LEU A 243 -20.20 22.04 -6.47
N ILE A 244 -19.83 23.29 -6.20
CA ILE A 244 -19.76 23.88 -4.87
C ILE A 244 -21.17 23.98 -4.26
N ASP A 245 -22.15 24.42 -5.06
CA ASP A 245 -23.54 24.61 -4.62
C ASP A 245 -24.20 23.26 -4.28
N ILE A 246 -23.87 22.21 -5.01
CA ILE A 246 -24.39 20.86 -4.74
C ILE A 246 -23.80 20.30 -3.44
N SER A 247 -22.50 20.55 -3.20
CA SER A 247 -21.80 20.06 -2.02
C SER A 247 -22.20 20.77 -0.72
N SER A 248 -22.67 22.02 -0.81
CA SER A 248 -23.14 22.83 0.32
C SER A 248 -24.64 22.60 0.66
N LEU A 249 -25.39 21.89 -0.18
CA LEU A 249 -26.85 21.80 -0.08
C LEU A 249 -27.41 20.73 0.89
N ARG A 250 -26.59 20.03 1.67
CA ARG A 250 -27.10 19.08 2.69
C ARG A 250 -26.40 19.20 4.04
N SER A 251 -26.53 20.36 4.69
CA SER A 251 -26.61 20.43 6.16
C SER A 251 -28.08 20.50 6.56
N ARG A 252 -28.75 19.35 6.60
CA ARG A 252 -29.96 19.16 7.42
C ARG A 252 -29.82 17.86 8.17
#